data_AF-A0A7W0JNR9-F1
#
_entry.id   AF-A0A7W0JNR9-F1
#
_cell.length_a   1.000
_cell.length_b   1.000
_cell.length_c   1.000
_cell.angle_alpha   90.00
_cell.angle_beta   90.00
_cell.angle_gamma   90.00
#
_symmetry.space_group_name_H-M   'P 1'
#
loop_
_entity.id
_entity.type
_entity.pdbx_description
1 polymer ?
#
loop_
_entity_poly.entity_id
_entity_poly.type
_entity_poly.pdbx_seq_one_letter_code
_entity_poly.pdbx_strand_id
1 'polypeptide(L)' 'MTTQIAIRLAESELAALDAEVAAGRAANRSEAVRRSIARLQRDQRYRAEEVALVELARRGEPIYPELDGLLGPPCPPLD' A
#
# COMPACT_ATOMS: atom_id res chain seq x y z
N MET A 1 13.85 17.16 -10.13
CA MET A 1 15.00 16.46 -10.74
C MET A 1 14.52 15.10 -11.21
N THR A 2 14.82 14.71 -12.45
CA THR A 2 14.51 13.37 -12.98
C THR A 2 15.81 12.61 -13.21
N THR A 3 15.81 11.32 -12.89
CA THR A 3 16.97 10.44 -13.09
C THR A 3 16.61 9.40 -14.16
N GLN A 4 17.50 9.20 -15.12
CA GLN A 4 17.37 8.15 -16.14
C GLN A 4 18.20 6.95 -15.74
N ILE A 5 17.59 5.77 -15.75
CA ILE A 5 18.21 4.51 -15.33
C ILE A 5 17.87 3.45 -16.37
N ALA A 6 18.87 2.74 -16.86
CA ALA A 6 18.68 1.56 -17.70
C ALA A 6 18.51 0.33 -16.81
N ILE A 7 17.43 -0.43 -17.02
CA ILE A 7 17.12 -1.64 -16.25
C ILE A 7 16.89 -2.81 -17.20
N ARG A 8 17.26 -4.01 -16.77
CA ARG A 8 16.96 -5.26 -17.46
C ARG A 8 15.79 -5.91 -16.74
N LEU A 9 14.76 -6.29 -17.48
CA LEU A 9 13.57 -6.95 -16.98
C LEU A 9 13.42 -8.30 -17.67
N ALA A 10 12.76 -9.25 -17.01
CA ALA A 10 12.31 -10.46 -17.67
C ALA A 10 11.22 -10.12 -18.69
N GLU A 11 11.08 -10.93 -19.74
CA GLU A 11 10.10 -10.71 -20.80
C GLU A 11 8.66 -10.63 -20.24
N SER A 12 8.35 -11.47 -19.26
CA SER A 12 7.05 -11.47 -18.58
C SER A 12 6.75 -10.17 -17.83
N GLU A 13 7.77 -9.55 -17.24
CA GLU A 13 7.64 -8.29 -16.51
C GLU A 13 7.46 -7.11 -17.47
N LEU A 14 8.18 -7.15 -18.61
CA LEU A 14 8.03 -6.17 -19.67
C LEU A 14 6.62 -6.25 -20.29
N ALA A 15 6.12 -7.45 -20.54
CA ALA A 15 4.77 -7.68 -21.06
C ALA A 15 3.68 -7.14 -20.10
N ALA A 16 3.88 -7.27 -18.79
CA ALA A 16 2.96 -6.72 -17.80
C ALA A 16 2.92 -5.18 -17.84
N LEU A 17 4.09 -4.53 -17.97
CA LEU A 17 4.16 -3.07 -18.12
C LEU A 17 3.50 -2.61 -19.42
N ASP A 18 3.72 -3.34 -20.52
CA ASP A 18 3.10 -3.04 -21.81
C ASP A 18 1.58 -3.20 -21.77
N ALA A 19 1.07 -4.20 -21.04
CA ALA A 19 -0.36 -4.36 -20.84
C ALA A 19 -0.99 -3.18 -20.07
N GLU A 20 -0.27 -2.58 -19.12
CA GLU A 20 -0.74 -1.37 -18.44
C GLU A 20 -0.79 -0.15 -19.35
N VAL A 21 0.23 0.01 -20.21
CA VAL A 21 0.26 1.08 -21.21
C VAL A 21 -0.85 0.88 -22.24
N ALA A 22 -1.02 -0.35 -22.74
CA ALA A 22 -2.09 -0.70 -23.69
C ALA A 22 -3.49 -0.52 -23.10
N ALA A 23 -3.66 -0.79 -21.80
CA ALA A 23 -4.90 -0.54 -21.07
C ALA A 23 -5.17 0.95 -20.79
N GLY A 24 -4.30 1.86 -21.24
CA GLY A 24 -4.41 3.30 -21.02
C GLY A 24 -4.18 3.73 -19.57
N ARG A 25 -3.65 2.82 -18.72
CA ARG A 25 -3.34 3.11 -17.32
C ARG A 25 -2.03 3.87 -17.15
N ALA A 26 -1.21 3.98 -18.19
CA ALA A 26 0.00 4.79 -18.22
C ALA A 26 0.27 5.30 -19.64
N ALA A 27 0.80 6.51 -19.79
CA ALA A 27 1.09 7.05 -21.12
C ALA A 27 2.35 6.42 -21.76
N ASN A 28 3.24 5.84 -20.96
CA ASN A 28 4.44 5.13 -21.41
C ASN A 28 4.98 4.18 -20.34
N ARG A 29 5.92 3.30 -20.72
CA ARG A 29 6.56 2.33 -19.83
C ARG A 29 7.18 2.97 -18.58
N SER A 30 7.83 4.13 -18.70
CA SER A 30 8.44 4.84 -17.57
C SER A 30 7.41 5.38 -16.59
N GLU A 31 6.22 5.74 -17.05
CA GLU A 31 5.10 6.12 -16.18
C GLU A 31 4.49 4.90 -15.49
N ALA A 32 4.32 3.78 -16.21
CA ALA A 32 3.89 2.52 -15.60
C ALA A 32 4.85 2.09 -14.47
N VAL A 33 6.17 2.14 -14.72
CA VAL A 33 7.20 1.85 -13.70
C VAL A 33 7.09 2.80 -12.50
N ARG A 34 6.93 4.10 -12.72
CA ARG A 34 6.75 5.07 -11.62
C ARG A 34 5.52 4.77 -10.78
N ARG A 35 4.40 4.40 -11.40
CA ARG A 35 3.17 3.99 -10.70
C ARG A 35 3.39 2.72 -9.89
N SER A 36 4.06 1.72 -10.46
CA SER A 36 4.38 0.47 -9.77
C SER A 36 5.28 0.68 -8.56
N ILE A 37 6.29 1.56 -8.66
CA ILE A 37 7.15 1.93 -7.54
C ILE A 37 6.35 2.67 -6.46
N ALA A 38 5.52 3.65 -6.84
CA ALA A 38 4.70 4.37 -5.88
C ALA A 38 3.73 3.45 -5.13
N ARG A 39 3.14 2.47 -5.83
CA ARG A 39 2.32 1.42 -5.22
C ARG A 39 3.15 0.58 -4.24
N LEU A 40 4.34 0.11 -4.64
CA LEU A 40 5.20 -0.68 -3.78
C LEU A 40 5.62 0.08 -2.51
N GLN A 41 5.97 1.35 -2.63
CA GLN A 41 6.31 2.21 -1.48
C GLN A 41 5.14 2.36 -0.51
N ARG A 42 3.92 2.50 -1.05
CA ARG A 42 2.69 2.57 -0.25
C ARG A 42 2.44 1.25 0.48
N ASP A 43 2.56 0.12 -0.22
CA ASP A 43 2.37 -1.21 0.37
C ASP A 43 3.42 -1.49 1.47
N GLN A 44 4.68 -1.09 1.26
CA GLN A 44 5.74 -1.20 2.26
C GLN A 44 5.46 -0.36 3.50
N ARG A 45 4.96 0.87 3.32
CA ARG A 45 4.58 1.73 4.43
C ARG A 45 3.47 1.11 5.27
N TYR A 46 2.42 0.60 4.62
CA TYR A 46 1.33 -0.06 5.33
C TYR A 46 1.75 -1.34 6.03
N ARG A 47 2.66 -2.14 5.44
CA ARG A 47 3.20 -3.33 6.14
C ARG A 47 3.98 -2.96 7.39
N ALA A 48 4.76 -1.87 7.37
CA ALA A 48 5.46 -1.40 8.55
C ALA A 48 4.50 -0.94 9.64
N GLU A 49 3.44 -0.21 9.27
CA GLU A 49 2.37 0.20 10.17
C GLU A 49 1.61 -1.03 10.72
N GLU A 50 1.23 -1.99 9.87
CA GLU A 50 0.54 -3.23 10.23
C GLU A 50 1.34 -4.06 11.26
N VAL A 51 2.65 -4.20 11.08
CA VAL A 51 3.52 -4.87 12.06
C VAL A 51 3.47 -4.18 13.42
N ALA A 52 3.49 -2.84 13.45
CA ALA A 52 3.39 -2.09 14.69
C ALA A 52 2.02 -2.27 15.37
N LEU A 53 0.93 -2.27 14.61
CA LEU A 53 -0.42 -2.49 15.14
C LEU A 53 -0.60 -3.93 15.66
N VAL A 54 -0.04 -4.93 14.97
CA VAL A 54 -0.05 -6.34 15.41
C VAL A 54 0.74 -6.51 16.71
N GLU A 55 1.87 -5.84 16.86
CA GLU A 55 2.67 -5.88 18.10
C GLU A 55 1.94 -5.20 19.28
N LEU A 56 1.25 -4.08 19.04
CA LEU A 56 0.38 -3.45 20.05
C LEU A 56 -0.77 -4.36 20.47
N ALA A 57 -1.44 -4.99 19.50
CA ALA A 57 -2.51 -5.96 19.76
C ALA A 57 -2.02 -7.16 20.58
N ARG A 58 -0.80 -7.66 20.32
CA ARG A 58 -0.18 -8.76 21.09
C ARG A 58 0.11 -8.38 22.54
N ARG A 59 0.42 -7.11 22.80
CA ARG A 59 0.68 -6.60 24.15
C ARG A 59 -0.61 -6.26 24.91
N GLY A 60 -1.76 -6.34 24.24
CA GLY A 60 -3.05 -5.93 24.80
C GLY A 60 -3.16 -4.41 24.96
N GLU A 61 -2.32 -3.64 24.29
CA GLU A 61 -2.37 -2.18 24.30
C GLU A 61 -3.40 -1.69 23.27
N PRO A 62 -4.16 -0.63 23.58
CA PRO A 62 -5.12 -0.06 22.65
C PRO A 62 -4.38 0.45 21.40
N ILE A 63 -4.83 -0.02 20.23
CA ILE A 63 -4.26 0.34 18.92
C ILE A 63 -4.47 1.84 18.62
N TYR A 64 -5.52 2.43 19.21
CA TYR A 64 -5.86 3.85 19.12
C TYR A 64 -6.21 4.38 20.53
N PRO A 65 -5.21 4.68 21.37
CA PRO A 65 -5.45 5.19 22.73
C PRO A 65 -6.19 6.53 22.74
N GLU A 66 -6.08 7.32 21.67
CA GLU A 66 -6.83 8.56 21.51
C GLU A 66 -8.33 8.34 21.27
N LEU A 67 -8.76 7.12 20.93
CA LEU A 67 -10.15 6.74 20.77
C LEU A 67 -10.72 6.04 22.02
N ASP A 68 -9.87 5.74 23.01
CA ASP A 68 -10.32 5.20 24.30
C ASP A 68 -11.24 6.22 24.98
N GLY A 69 -12.50 5.84 25.16
CA GLY A 69 -13.56 6.70 25.71
C GLY A 69 -14.39 7.51 24.68
N LEU A 70 -14.00 7.51 23.39
CA LEU A 70 -14.80 8.07 22.29
C LEU A 70 -15.75 7.04 21.67
N LEU A 71 -15.40 5.76 21.75
CA LEU A 71 -16.34 4.66 21.50
C LEU A 71 -17.33 4.62 22.68
N GLY A 72 -18.47 5.27 22.49
CA GLY A 72 -19.57 5.34 23.46
C GLY A 72 -20.11 3.97 23.91
N PRO A 73 -21.12 3.94 24.79
CA PRO A 73 -21.57 2.73 25.48
C PRO A 73 -21.89 1.58 24.50
N PRO A 74 -21.80 0.32 24.98
CA PRO A 74 -21.88 -0.88 24.14
C PRO A 74 -23.11 -0.82 23.24
N CYS A 75 -22.93 -1.22 21.97
CA CYS A 75 -24.02 -1.40 21.02
C CYS A 75 -25.20 -2.08 21.73
N PRO A 76 -26.40 -1.48 21.73
CA PRO A 76 -27.55 -2.16 22.30
C PRO A 76 -27.76 -3.48 21.56
N PRO A 77 -28.19 -4.55 22.26
CA PRO A 77 -28.53 -5.81 21.60
C PRO A 77 -29.61 -5.52 20.55
N LEU A 78 -29.38 -5.99 19.32
CA LEU A 78 -30.41 -6.01 18.29
C LEU A 78 -31.39 -7.11 18.67
N ASP A 79 -32.56 -6.71 19.19
CA ASP A 79 -33.75 -7.57 19.30
C ASP A 79 -34.39 -7.78 17.92
#